data_AF-A0A9Q5XZF1-F1
#
_entry.id   AF-A0A9Q5XZF1-F1
#
_cell.length_a   1.000
_cell.length_b   1.000
_cell.length_c   1.000
_cell.angle_alpha   90.00
_cell.angle_beta   90.00
_cell.angle_gamma   90.00
#
_symmetry.space_group_name_H-M   'P 1'
#
loop_
_entity.id
_entity.type
_entity.pdbx_description
1 polymer ?
#
loop_
_entity_poly.entity_id
_entity_poly.type
_entity_poly.pdbx_seq_one_letter_code
_entity_poly.pdbx_strand_id
1 'polypeptide(L)' 'MKQDIADRLEILEGQRAEAKQLRKQARRAHRNYEAESLTAFINFTNRCIQECYREDAENWLDSLPEQTLHELNGDQ' A
#
# COMPACT_ATOMS: atom_id res chain seq x y z
N MET A 1 -12.16 15.88 2.79
CA MET A 1 -12.57 14.52 2.42
C MET A 1 -11.41 13.60 2.73
N LYS A 2 -11.51 12.71 3.73
CA LYS A 2 -10.67 11.52 3.76
C LYS A 2 -11.12 10.68 2.56
N GLN A 3 -10.25 10.51 1.58
CA GLN A 3 -10.51 9.59 0.49
C GLN A 3 -10.57 8.18 1.09
N ASP A 4 -11.54 7.37 0.66
CA ASP A 4 -11.74 6.05 1.24
C ASP A 4 -10.48 5.20 1.08
N ILE A 5 -10.18 4.38 2.09
CA ILE A 5 -8.98 3.53 2.06
C ILE A 5 -9.09 2.52 0.91
N ALA A 6 -10.30 2.02 0.63
CA ALA A 6 -10.55 1.12 -0.49
C ALA A 6 -10.25 1.79 -1.85
N ASP A 7 -10.72 3.03 -2.06
CA ASP A 7 -10.44 3.80 -3.28
C ASP A 7 -8.93 4.01 -3.48
N ARG A 8 -8.21 4.35 -2.40
CA ARG A 8 -6.75 4.53 -2.44
C ARG A 8 -6.04 3.23 -2.79
N LEU A 9 -6.45 2.11 -2.19
CA LEU A 9 -5.89 0.79 -2.49
C LEU A 9 -6.13 0.40 -3.95
N GLU A 10 -7.32 0.64 -4.49
CA GLU A 10 -7.64 0.36 -5.90
C GLU A 10 -6.70 1.11 -6.86
N ILE A 11 -6.52 2.42 -6.64
CA ILE A 11 -5.62 3.26 -7.45
C ILE A 11 -4.18 2.75 -7.35
N LEU A 12 -3.68 2.51 -6.14
CA LEU A 12 -2.30 2.08 -5.92
C LEU A 12 -2.03 0.69 -6.52
N GLU A 13 -2.98 -0.24 -6.42
CA GLU A 13 -2.87 -1.56 -7.02
C GLU A 13 -2.87 -1.49 -8.55
N GLY A 14 -3.72 -0.64 -9.14
CA GLY A 14 -3.73 -0.35 -10.58
C GLY A 14 -2.38 0.18 -11.06
N GLN A 15 -1.87 1.22 -10.41
CA GLN A 15 -0.57 1.82 -10.73
C GLN A 15 0.59 0.82 -10.59
N ARG A 16 0.56 -0.01 -9.54
CA ARG A 16 1.56 -1.06 -9.32
C ARG A 16 1.54 -2.11 -10.43
N ALA A 17 0.35 -2.54 -10.83
CA ALA A 17 0.19 -3.53 -11.89
C ALA A 17 0.69 -3.00 -13.24
N GLU A 18 0.33 -1.76 -13.59
CA GLU A 18 0.80 -1.08 -14.80
C GLU A 18 2.33 -0.93 -14.79
N ALA A 19 2.91 -0.42 -13.70
CA ALA A 19 4.36 -0.24 -13.59
C ALA A 19 5.12 -1.57 -13.71
N LYS A 20 4.58 -2.67 -13.18
CA LYS A 20 5.16 -4.02 -13.37
C LYS A 20 5.17 -4.43 -14.84
N GLN A 21 4.10 -4.15 -15.59
CA GLN A 21 4.04 -4.44 -17.03
C GLN A 21 5.02 -3.56 -17.82
N LEU A 22 5.04 -2.26 -17.58
CA LEU A 22 5.98 -1.33 -18.21
C LEU A 22 7.43 -1.72 -17.94
N ARG A 23 7.76 -2.10 -16.70
CA ARG A 23 9.13 -2.55 -16.36
C ARG A 23 9.52 -3.79 -17.13
N LYS A 24 8.60 -4.74 -17.29
CA LYS A 24 8.83 -5.96 -18.08
C LYS A 24 9.12 -5.62 -19.55
N GLN A 25 8.40 -4.65 -20.13
CA GLN A 25 8.64 -4.17 -21.49
C GLN A 25 9.98 -3.43 -21.60
N ALA A 26 10.31 -2.54 -20.67
CA ALA A 26 11.59 -1.82 -20.64
C ALA A 26 12.78 -2.79 -20.59
N ARG A 27 12.72 -3.82 -19.75
CA ARG A 27 13.75 -4.88 -19.68
C ARG A 27 13.91 -5.63 -21.00
N ARG A 28 12.80 -5.99 -21.66
CA ARG A 28 12.83 -6.66 -22.97
C ARG A 28 13.42 -5.77 -24.07
N ALA A 29 13.25 -4.46 -23.96
CA ALA A 29 13.80 -3.47 -24.87
C ALA A 29 15.21 -3.00 -24.48
N HIS A 30 15.85 -3.62 -23.47
CA HIS A 30 17.16 -3.22 -22.95
C HIS A 30 17.24 -1.74 -22.47
N ARG A 31 16.10 -1.15 -22.11
CA ARG A 31 16.00 0.20 -21.53
C ARG A 31 16.23 0.13 -20.01
N ASN A 32 17.48 -0.11 -19.62
CA ASN A 32 17.84 -0.43 -18.23
C ASN A 32 17.52 0.72 -17.25
N TYR A 33 17.83 1.96 -17.61
CA TYR A 33 17.53 3.13 -16.77
C TYR A 33 16.03 3.25 -16.47
N GLU A 34 15.18 3.11 -17.48
CA GLU A 34 13.73 3.13 -17.31
C GLU A 34 13.25 1.97 -16.43
N ALA A 35 13.81 0.77 -16.60
CA ALA A 35 13.49 -0.37 -15.75
C ALA A 35 13.89 -0.18 -14.28
N GLU A 36 14.98 0.55 -14.02
CA GLU A 36 15.41 0.95 -12.68
C GLU A 36 14.46 1.99 -12.07
N SER A 37 14.12 3.05 -12.81
CA SER A 37 13.14 4.05 -12.38
C SER A 37 11.78 3.41 -12.04
N LEU A 38 11.30 2.50 -12.89
CA LEU A 38 10.06 1.76 -12.63
C LEU A 38 10.17 0.83 -11.42
N THR A 39 11.36 0.31 -11.11
CA THR A 39 11.58 -0.49 -9.89
C THR A 39 11.48 0.40 -8.64
N ALA A 40 12.08 1.58 -8.66
CA ALA A 40 11.96 2.53 -7.57
C ALA A 40 10.50 2.96 -7.34
N PHE A 41 9.77 3.25 -8.43
CA PHE A 41 8.34 3.56 -8.36
C PHE A 41 7.52 2.42 -7.75
N ILE A 42 7.71 1.17 -8.20
CA ILE A 42 7.01 0.00 -7.64
C ILE A 42 7.27 -0.14 -6.13
N ASN A 43 8.51 0.08 -5.68
CA ASN A 43 8.85 -0.01 -4.26
C ASN A 43 8.17 1.09 -3.45
N PHE A 44 8.12 2.31 -3.99
CA PHE A 44 7.36 3.41 -3.39
C PHE A 44 5.87 3.08 -3.28
N THR A 45 5.24 2.62 -4.36
CA THR A 45 3.82 2.22 -4.36
C THR A 45 3.53 1.10 -3.36
N ASN A 46 4.43 0.11 -3.23
CA ASN A 46 4.29 -0.95 -2.21
C ASN A 46 4.26 -0.37 -0.79
N ARG A 47 5.11 0.63 -0.50
CA ARG A 47 5.10 1.31 0.80
C ARG A 47 3.77 2.03 1.02
N CYS A 48 3.27 2.76 0.02
CA CYS A 48 1.96 3.43 0.12
C CYS A 48 0.80 2.45 0.38
N ILE A 49 0.82 1.27 -0.25
CA ILE A 49 -0.16 0.21 0.01
C ILE A 49 -0.08 -0.27 1.46
N GLN A 50 1.13 -0.49 1.97
CA GLN A 50 1.33 -0.87 3.38
C GLN A 50 0.78 0.19 4.35
N GLU A 51 1.00 1.48 4.05
CA GLU A 51 0.45 2.57 4.84
C GLU A 51 -1.09 2.57 4.85
N CYS A 52 -1.74 2.21 3.74
CA CYS A 52 -3.20 2.09 3.69
C CYS A 52 -3.70 0.97 4.62
N TYR A 53 -3.03 -0.20 4.62
CA TYR A 53 -3.40 -1.28 5.54
C TYR A 53 -3.11 -0.94 7.01
N ARG A 54 -2.05 -0.17 7.27
CA ARG A 54 -1.75 0.32 8.62
C ARG A 54 -2.84 1.27 9.11
N GLU A 55 -3.24 2.23 8.28
CA GLU A 55 -4.33 3.16 8.59
C GLU A 55 -5.67 2.42 8.80
N ASP A 56 -5.95 1.40 7.99
CA ASP A 56 -7.15 0.56 8.13
C ASP A 56 -7.16 -0.20 9.47
N ALA A 57 -6.01 -0.79 9.84
CA ALA A 57 -5.85 -1.48 11.11
C ALA A 57 -5.96 -0.51 12.31
N GLU A 58 -5.37 0.69 12.22
CA GLU A 58 -5.50 1.75 13.22
C GLU A 58 -6.97 2.17 13.38
N ASN A 59 -7.70 2.41 12.28
CA ASN A 59 -9.13 2.72 12.32
C ASN A 59 -9.97 1.58 12.92
N TRP A 60 -9.62 0.32 12.63
CA TRP A 60 -10.28 -0.84 13.21
C TRP A 60 -10.05 -0.91 14.72
N LEU A 61 -8.82 -0.73 15.19
CA LEU A 61 -8.50 -0.68 16.62
C LEU A 61 -9.27 0.44 17.33
N ASP A 62 -9.31 1.65 16.74
CA ASP A 62 -10.06 2.79 17.26
C ASP A 62 -11.58 2.56 17.31
N SER A 63 -12.10 1.61 16.51
CA SER A 63 -13.52 1.24 16.50
C SER A 63 -13.92 0.23 17.57
N LEU A 64 -12.95 -0.39 18.25
CA LEU A 64 -13.21 -1.40 19.27
C LEU A 64 -13.76 -0.75 20.56
N PRO A 65 -14.63 -1.45 21.31
CA PRO A 65 -15.02 -1.02 22.64
C PRO A 65 -13.81 -0.92 23.57
N GLU A 66 -13.82 0.07 24.48
CA GLU A 66 -12.71 0.37 25.40
C GLU A 66 -12.33 -0.85 26.28
N GLN A 67 -13.30 -1.67 26.68
CA GLN A 67 -13.07 -2.95 27.39
C GLN A 67 -12.27 -3.95 26.57
N THR A 68 -12.54 -4.06 25.27
CA THR A 68 -11.81 -4.95 24.36
C THR A 68 -10.39 -4.45 24.13
N LEU A 69 -10.17 -3.13 24.13
CA LEU A 69 -8.84 -2.54 24.02
C LEU A 69 -7.96 -2.86 25.25
N HIS A 70 -8.52 -2.78 26.46
CA HIS A 70 -7.81 -3.11 27.70
C HIS A 70 -7.40 -4.59 27.76
N GLU A 71 -8.29 -5.51 27.36
CA GLU A 71 -7.99 -6.95 27.29
C GLU A 71 -6.89 -7.27 26.27
N LEU A 72 -6.87 -6.57 25.13
CA LEU A 72 -5.82 -6.72 24.11
C LEU A 72 -4.47 -6.14 24.55
N ASN A 73 -4.49 -5.11 25.40
CA ASN A 73 -3.28 -4.48 25.95
C ASN A 73 -2.73 -5.20 27.19
N GLY A 74 -3.45 -6.19 27.73
CA GLY A 74 -3.01 -7.00 28.86
C GLY A 74 -3.19 -6.34 30.23
N ASP A 75 -4.00 -5.28 30.31
CA ASP A 75 -4.40 -4.67 31.58
C ASP A 75 -5.58 -5.48 32.15
N GLN A 76 -5.33 -6.26 33.21
CA GLN A 76 -6.36 -6.94 34.00
C GLN A 76 -6.86 -6.08 35.16
#